data_AF-A8LSS0-F1
#
_entry.id   AF-A8LSS0-F1
#
_cell.length_a   1.000
_cell.length_b   1.000
_cell.length_c   1.000
_cell.angle_alpha   90.00
_cell.angle_beta   90.00
_cell.angle_gamma   90.00
#
_symmetry.space_group_name_H-M   'P 1'
#
loop_
_entity.id
_entity.type
_entity.pdbx_description
1 polymer ?
#
loop_
_entity_poly.entity_id
_entity_poly.type
_entity_poly.pdbx_seq_one_letter_code
_entity_poly.pdbx_strand_id
1 'polypeptide(L)'
;MAEFLHAGLGWSIASTLTALSFFTFSMTAAFGIGGTAVMLAVLATLLPAAAIPLVHGFVQLGSNAGRATIMWRHLRREIAPMFLAGAVIGIALGSVFLVQLDPAILQIALGSFIL
;
A
#
# COMPACT_ATOMS: atom_id res chain seq x y z
N MET A 1 -0.85 1.98 -24.35
CA MET A 1 -0.80 0.72 -23.56
C MET A 1 0.35 0.72 -22.55
N ALA A 2 1.58 1.10 -22.93
CA ALA A 2 2.72 1.19 -22.00
C ALA A 2 2.52 2.22 -20.86
N GLU A 3 1.87 3.35 -21.13
CA GLU A 3 1.52 4.39 -20.14
C GLU A 3 0.81 3.86 -18.88
N PHE A 4 -0.08 2.88 -19.07
CA PHE A 4 -0.82 2.25 -17.98
C PHE A 4 0.07 1.41 -17.05
N LEU A 5 1.16 0.83 -17.58
CA LEU A 5 2.05 -0.05 -16.81
C LEU A 5 2.90 0.72 -15.80
N HIS A 6 3.23 1.98 -16.10
CA HIS A 6 3.98 2.85 -15.19
C HIS A 6 3.11 3.95 -14.56
N ALA A 7 1.79 3.88 -14.74
CA ALA A 7 0.81 4.83 -14.17
C ALA A 7 1.15 6.32 -14.40
N GLY A 8 1.81 6.65 -15.52
CA GLY A 8 2.30 8.02 -15.79
C GLY A 8 3.46 8.50 -14.90
N LEU A 9 3.99 7.68 -14.00
CA LEU A 9 5.12 8.01 -13.11
C LEU A 9 6.50 7.79 -13.76
N GLY A 10 6.53 7.18 -14.95
CA GLY A 10 7.76 6.79 -15.65
C GLY A 10 8.33 5.45 -15.16
N TRP A 11 9.10 4.80 -16.03
CA TRP A 11 9.63 3.44 -15.79
C TRP A 11 10.58 3.34 -14.60
N SER A 12 11.33 4.39 -14.31
CA SER A 12 12.24 4.43 -13.16
C SER A 12 11.48 4.27 -11.85
N ILE A 13 10.44 5.09 -11.62
CA ILE A 13 9.64 5.01 -10.40
C ILE A 13 8.88 3.68 -10.34
N ALA A 14 8.23 3.29 -11.44
CA ALA A 14 7.46 2.03 -11.49
C ALA A 14 8.32 0.79 -11.18
N SER A 15 9.54 0.72 -11.72
CA SER A 15 10.47 -0.38 -11.44
C SER A 15 10.98 -0.35 -10.00
N THR A 16 11.33 0.82 -9.45
CA THR A 16 11.70 0.98 -8.04
C THR A 16 10.58 0.51 -7.11
N LEU A 17 9.33 0.94 -7.36
CA LEU A 17 8.19 0.54 -6.56
C LEU A 17 7.94 -0.97 -6.63
N THR A 18 8.07 -1.57 -7.82
CA THR A 18 7.91 -3.03 -7.99
C THR A 18 8.98 -3.80 -7.20
N ALA A 19 10.24 -3.42 -7.34
CA ALA A 19 11.35 -4.04 -6.60
C ALA A 19 11.20 -3.87 -5.08
N LEU A 20 10.83 -2.67 -4.63
CA LEU A 20 10.58 -2.38 -3.23
C LEU A 20 9.38 -3.17 -2.69
N SER A 21 8.33 -3.35 -3.48
CA SER A 21 7.15 -4.15 -3.10
C SER A 21 7.53 -5.59 -2.83
N PHE A 22 8.39 -6.16 -3.67
CA PHE A 22 8.90 -7.52 -3.50
C PHE A 22 9.82 -7.63 -2.27
N PHE A 23 10.70 -6.65 -2.07
CA PHE A 23 11.59 -6.60 -0.91
C PHE A 23 10.82 -6.49 0.41
N THR A 24 9.89 -5.54 0.50
CA THR A 24 9.06 -5.33 1.70
C THR A 24 8.14 -6.51 1.97
N PHE A 25 7.60 -7.15 0.93
CA PHE A 25 6.91 -8.44 1.03
C PHE A 25 7.79 -9.52 1.66
N SER A 26 9.03 -9.65 1.19
CA SER A 26 10.00 -10.63 1.69
C SER A 26 10.41 -10.32 3.14
N MET A 27 10.55 -9.04 3.50
CA MET A 27 10.82 -8.60 4.88
C MET A 27 9.68 -8.99 5.81
N THR A 28 8.42 -8.69 5.44
CA THR A 28 7.25 -9.09 6.21
C THR A 28 7.13 -10.61 6.31
N ALA A 29 7.50 -11.35 5.27
CA ALA A 29 7.52 -12.81 5.32
C ALA A 29 8.63 -13.38 6.23
N ALA A 30 9.82 -12.79 6.22
CA ALA A 30 10.99 -13.27 6.97
C ALA A 30 10.97 -12.85 8.45
N PHE A 31 10.60 -11.60 8.73
CA PHE A 31 10.68 -11.00 10.06
C PHE A 31 9.31 -10.72 10.68
N GLY A 32 8.21 -10.89 9.94
CA GLY A 32 6.86 -10.63 10.43
C GLY A 32 6.48 -9.15 10.57
N ILE A 33 7.43 -8.21 10.46
CA ILE A 33 7.20 -6.78 10.73
C ILE A 33 7.91 -5.88 9.70
N GLY A 34 7.48 -4.60 9.61
CA GLY A 34 8.30 -3.51 9.05
C GLY A 34 8.17 -3.22 7.56
N GLY A 35 7.71 -4.16 6.74
CA GLY A 35 7.59 -3.98 5.28
C GLY A 35 6.78 -2.73 4.87
N THR A 36 5.63 -2.50 5.51
CA THR A 36 4.78 -1.32 5.22
C THR A 36 5.44 0.00 5.64
N ALA A 37 6.15 0.02 6.77
CA ALA A 37 6.84 1.22 7.25
C ALA A 37 7.97 1.63 6.31
N VAL A 38 8.76 0.66 5.84
CA VAL A 38 9.82 0.89 4.84
C VAL A 38 9.22 1.38 3.52
N MET A 39 8.12 0.79 3.06
CA MET A 39 7.42 1.26 1.85
C MET A 39 6.97 2.72 1.99
N LEU A 40 6.30 3.06 3.10
CA LEU A 40 5.84 4.43 3.34
C LEU A 40 6.99 5.43 3.44
N ALA A 41 8.10 5.06 4.07
CA ALA A 41 9.30 5.91 4.15
C ALA A 41 9.86 6.22 2.75
N VAL A 42 9.92 5.24 1.85
CA VAL A 42 10.38 5.48 0.46
C VAL A 42 9.35 6.29 -0.33
N LEU A 43 8.06 6.02 -0.18
CA LEU A 43 7.03 6.80 -0.88
C LEU A 43 7.02 8.27 -0.42
N ALA A 44 7.30 8.54 0.85
CA ALA A 44 7.42 9.90 1.38
C ALA A 44 8.58 10.71 0.79
N THR A 45 9.61 10.06 0.23
CA THR A 45 10.72 10.74 -0.45
C THR A 45 10.51 10.88 -1.96
N LEU A 46 9.68 10.03 -2.57
CA LEU A 46 9.49 9.97 -4.01
C LEU A 46 8.23 10.67 -4.52
N LEU A 47 7.20 10.80 -3.68
CA LEU A 47 5.87 11.23 -4.10
C LEU A 47 5.36 12.43 -3.29
N PRO A 48 4.51 13.29 -3.89
CA PRO A 48 3.72 14.25 -3.14
C PRO A 48 2.87 13.57 -2.07
N ALA A 49 2.69 14.21 -0.92
CA ALA A 49 1.98 13.63 0.23
C ALA A 49 0.60 13.04 -0.16
N ALA A 50 -0.17 13.75 -0.96
CA ALA A 50 -1.50 13.33 -1.41
C ALA A 50 -1.50 12.03 -2.25
N ALA A 51 -0.39 11.69 -2.91
CA ALA A 51 -0.28 10.48 -3.72
C ALA A 51 0.12 9.24 -2.92
N ILE A 52 0.77 9.42 -1.75
CA ILE A 52 1.27 8.32 -0.92
C ILE A 52 0.14 7.35 -0.51
N PRO A 53 -1.03 7.80 0.00
CA PRO A 53 -2.13 6.93 0.41
C PRO A 53 -2.63 6.01 -0.71
N LEU A 54 -2.72 6.53 -1.93
CA LEU A 54 -3.19 5.77 -3.08
C LEU A 54 -2.11 4.80 -3.58
N VAL A 55 -0.88 5.27 -3.78
CA VAL A 55 0.19 4.44 -4.36
C VAL A 55 0.57 3.29 -3.42
N HIS A 56 0.72 3.54 -2.11
CA HIS A 56 1.00 2.45 -1.16
C HIS A 56 -0.14 1.44 -1.13
N GLY A 57 -1.40 1.89 -1.21
CA GLY A 57 -2.59 1.05 -1.20
C GLY A 57 -2.60 0.07 -2.38
N PHE A 58 -2.33 0.56 -3.60
CA PHE A 58 -2.26 -0.29 -4.79
C PHE A 58 -1.10 -1.28 -4.74
N VAL A 59 0.09 -0.82 -4.34
CA VAL A 59 1.26 -1.67 -4.14
C VAL A 59 0.96 -2.78 -3.12
N GLN A 60 0.35 -2.44 -1.99
CA GLN A 60 0.01 -3.38 -0.93
C GLN A 60 -1.10 -4.34 -1.34
N LEU A 61 -2.06 -3.88 -2.15
CA LEU A 61 -3.10 -4.73 -2.73
C LEU A 61 -2.46 -5.83 -3.59
N GLY A 62 -1.47 -5.51 -4.42
CA GLY A 62 -0.72 -6.50 -5.19
C GLY A 62 -0.02 -7.53 -4.30
N SER A 63 0.75 -7.07 -3.32
CA SER A 63 1.50 -7.94 -2.39
C SER A 63 0.57 -8.84 -1.55
N ASN A 64 -0.49 -8.26 -0.97
CA ASN A 64 -1.46 -9.01 -0.17
C ASN A 64 -2.33 -9.94 -1.01
N ALA A 65 -2.69 -9.56 -2.24
CA ALA A 65 -3.38 -10.46 -3.16
C ALA A 65 -2.51 -11.66 -3.50
N GLY A 66 -1.23 -11.47 -3.79
CA GLY A 66 -0.28 -12.57 -4.01
C GLY A 66 -0.18 -13.51 -2.81
N ARG A 67 -0.18 -12.98 -1.58
CA ARG A 67 -0.27 -13.80 -0.35
C ARG A 67 -1.58 -14.56 -0.25
N ALA A 68 -2.69 -13.88 -0.50
CA ALA A 68 -4.02 -14.45 -0.40
C ALA A 68 -4.24 -15.57 -1.42
N THR A 69 -3.66 -15.47 -2.63
CA THR A 69 -3.74 -16.54 -3.63
C THR A 69 -2.92 -17.76 -3.25
N ILE A 70 -1.66 -17.58 -2.81
CA ILE A 70 -0.80 -18.67 -2.31
C ILE A 70 -1.46 -19.36 -1.10
N MET A 71 -2.03 -18.58 -0.19
CA MET A 71 -2.65 -19.08 1.04
C MET A 71 -4.16 -19.32 0.92
N TRP A 72 -4.71 -19.37 -0.30
CA TRP A 72 -6.17 -19.43 -0.51
C TRP A 72 -6.84 -20.64 0.19
N ARG A 73 -6.12 -21.76 0.30
CA ARG A 73 -6.60 -22.96 1.02
C ARG A 73 -6.59 -22.83 2.54
N HIS A 74 -5.79 -21.92 3.08
CA HIS A 74 -5.67 -21.63 4.51
C HIS A 74 -6.53 -20.42 4.94
N LEU A 75 -7.24 -19.80 3.99
CA LEU A 75 -8.11 -18.67 4.25
C LEU A 75 -9.39 -19.13 4.97
N ARG A 76 -9.71 -18.50 6.10
CA ARG A 76 -10.98 -18.72 6.80
C ARG A 76 -12.13 -18.11 6.01
N ARG A 77 -12.81 -18.94 5.21
CA ARG A 77 -13.88 -18.51 4.29
C ARG A 77 -15.08 -17.85 4.98
N GLU A 78 -15.32 -18.18 6.25
CA GLU A 78 -16.36 -17.57 7.08
C GLU A 78 -16.10 -16.08 7.36
N ILE A 79 -14.83 -15.70 7.52
CA ILE A 79 -14.43 -14.35 7.93
C ILE A 79 -14.12 -13.47 6.71
N ALA A 80 -13.57 -14.07 5.65
CA ALA A 80 -13.15 -13.38 4.43
C ALA A 80 -14.20 -12.38 3.87
N PRO A 81 -15.50 -12.73 3.72
CA PRO A 81 -16.48 -11.79 3.18
C PRO A 81 -16.73 -10.60 4.11
N MET A 82 -16.74 -10.84 5.42
CA MET A 82 -16.99 -9.80 6.42
C MET A 82 -15.81 -8.83 6.51
N PHE A 83 -14.58 -9.36 6.42
CA PHE A 83 -13.36 -8.56 6.29
C PHE A 83 -13.36 -7.73 5.00
N LEU A 84 -13.70 -8.31 3.86
CA LEU A 84 -13.79 -7.61 2.57
C LEU A 84 -14.83 -6.49 2.61
N ALA A 85 -16.02 -6.75 3.16
CA ALA A 85 -17.05 -5.74 3.32
C ALA A 85 -16.55 -4.57 4.20
N GLY A 86 -15.95 -4.88 5.35
CA GLY A 86 -15.33 -3.88 6.22
C GLY A 86 -14.22 -3.08 5.52
N ALA A 87 -13.38 -3.74 4.73
CA ALA A 87 -12.32 -3.08 3.96
C ALA A 87 -12.89 -2.14 2.91
N VAL A 88 -13.92 -2.54 2.16
CA VAL A 88 -14.58 -1.68 1.16
C VAL A 88 -15.23 -0.46 1.82
N ILE A 89 -15.93 -0.65 2.95
CA ILE A 89 -16.52 0.46 3.72
C ILE A 89 -15.41 1.38 4.23
N GLY A 90 -14.32 0.84 4.77
CA GLY A 90 -13.17 1.60 5.25
C GLY A 90 -12.49 2.41 4.15
N ILE A 91 -12.31 1.84 2.96
CA ILE A 91 -11.77 2.55 1.78
C ILE A 91 -12.72 3.67 1.37
N ALA A 92 -14.02 3.41 1.28
CA ALA A 92 -15.00 4.41 0.90
C ALA A 92 -14.99 5.60 1.86
N LEU A 93 -15.07 5.33 3.17
CA LEU A 93 -15.04 6.38 4.19
C LEU A 93 -13.69 7.10 4.22
N GLY A 94 -12.57 6.35 4.24
CA GLY A 94 -11.22 6.93 4.29
C GLY A 94 -10.90 7.79 3.07
N SER A 95 -11.40 7.42 1.88
CA SER A 95 -11.18 8.20 0.66
C SER A 95 -11.82 9.59 0.71
N VAL A 96 -12.94 9.76 1.41
CA VAL A 96 -13.59 11.07 1.58
C VAL A 96 -12.70 12.02 2.40
N PHE A 97 -12.11 11.51 3.48
CA PHE A 97 -11.24 12.31 4.35
C PHE A 97 -9.88 12.60 3.72
N LEU A 98 -9.29 11.61 3.03
CA LEU A 98 -7.95 11.72 2.46
C LEU A 98 -7.82 12.83 1.40
N VAL A 99 -8.87 13.09 0.62
CA VAL A 99 -8.85 14.13 -0.42
C VAL A 99 -8.88 15.55 0.17
N GLN A 100 -9.32 15.70 1.42
CA GLN A 100 -9.47 17.00 2.08
C GLN A 100 -8.35 17.30 3.08
N LEU A 101 -7.42 16.37 3.31
CA LEU A 101 -6.39 16.51 4.33
C LEU A 101 -5.29 17.47 3.88
N ASP A 102 -4.86 18.34 4.79
CA ASP A 102 -3.64 19.13 4.62
C ASP A 102 -2.43 18.18 4.49
N PRO A 103 -1.61 18.33 3.42
CA PRO A 103 -0.38 17.56 3.24
C PRO A 103 0.53 17.51 4.47
N ALA A 104 0.62 18.60 5.25
CA ALA A 104 1.46 18.67 6.44
C ALA A 104 0.96 17.72 7.53
N ILE A 105 -0.36 17.63 7.72
CA ILE A 105 -0.97 16.70 8.69
C ILE A 105 -0.66 15.26 8.28
N LEU A 106 -0.79 14.95 6.99
CA LEU A 106 -0.49 13.62 6.47
C LEU A 106 0.99 13.25 6.66
N GLN A 107 1.91 14.18 6.40
CA GLN A 107 3.35 13.95 6.61
C GLN A 107 3.71 13.76 8.07
N ILE A 108 3.14 14.57 8.99
CA ILE A 108 3.35 14.41 10.43
C ILE A 108 2.82 13.05 10.88
N ALA A 109 1.60 12.68 10.48
CA ALA A 109 1.01 11.39 10.83
C ALA A 109 1.85 10.21 10.32
N LEU A 110 2.34 10.29 9.08
CA LEU A 110 3.23 9.28 8.50
C LEU A 110 4.58 9.21 9.24
N GLY A 111 5.20 10.35 9.53
CA GLY A 111 6.45 10.42 10.29
C GLY A 111 6.30 9.83 11.69
N SER A 112 5.23 10.18 12.40
CA SER A 112 4.90 9.62 13.72
C SER A 112 4.54 8.13 13.69
N PHE A 113 4.02 7.61 12.56
CA PHE A 113 3.76 6.18 12.39
C PHE A 113 5.05 5.38 12.14
N ILE A 114 6.05 6.00 11.49
CA ILE A 114 7.30 5.34 11.12
C ILE A 114 8.31 5.30 12.29
N LEU A 115 8.35 6.36 13.11
CA LEU A 115 9.25 6.51 14.27
C LEU A 115 8.72 5.81 15.53
#